data_AF-A0A520A366-F1
#
_entry.id   AF-A0A520A366-F1
#
_cell.length_a   1.000
_cell.length_b   1.000
_cell.length_c   1.000
_cell.angle_alpha   90.00
_cell.angle_beta   90.00
_cell.angle_gamma   90.00
#
_symmetry.space_group_name_H-M   'P 1'
#
loop_
_entity.id
_entity.type
_entity.pdbx_description
1 polymer ?
#
loop_
_entity_poly.entity_id
_entity_poly.type
_entity_poly.pdbx_seq_one_letter_code
_entity_poly.pdbx_strand_id
1 'polypeptide(L)' 'MRLLIGNTINKLRKTKGFRQYFVASRMAVSRPTYAGWEKDRGCPSFIQIYELVQLYNISMEEFTYMLEEDNKPDQNR' A
#
# COMPACT_ATOMS: atom_id res chain seq x y z
N MET A 1 12.15 -14.24 -4.41
CA MET A 1 11.73 -13.32 -3.33
C MET A 1 10.36 -12.77 -3.70
N ARG A 2 9.36 -12.87 -2.83
CA ARG A 2 8.02 -12.29 -3.07
C ARG A 2 7.94 -11.00 -2.26
N LEU A 3 7.80 -9.86 -2.95
CA LEU A 3 7.58 -8.58 -2.29
C LEU A 3 6.10 -8.46 -1.91
N LEU A 4 5.82 -8.13 -0.66
CA LEU A 4 4.48 -7.88 -0.14
C LEU A 4 4.27 -6.38 0.05
N ILE A 5 3.14 -5.86 -0.43
CA ILE A 5 2.82 -4.42 -0.44
C ILE A 5 1.64 -4.10 0.48
N GLY A 6 0.84 -5.11 0.83
CA GLY A 6 -0.43 -4.95 1.53
C GLY A 6 -0.30 -4.27 2.89
N ASN A 7 0.70 -4.68 3.67
CA ASN A 7 0.97 -4.08 4.98
C ASN A 7 1.34 -2.60 4.88
N THR A 8 2.23 -2.26 3.94
CA THR A 8 2.73 -0.89 3.75
C THR A 8 1.59 0.07 3.38
N ILE A 9 0.76 -0.28 2.39
CA ILE A 9 -0.37 0.57 2.00
C ILE A 9 -1.48 0.60 3.06
N ASN A 10 -1.64 -0.47 3.86
CA ASN A 10 -2.57 -0.49 4.99
C ASN A 10 -2.13 0.48 6.10
N LYS A 11 -0.83 0.50 6.42
CA LYS A 11 -0.23 1.42 7.38
C LYS A 11 -0.40 2.86 6.91
N LEU A 12 0.00 3.17 5.67
CA LEU A 12 -0.16 4.51 5.08
C LEU A 12 -1.61 5.00 5.08
N ARG A 13 -2.55 4.13 4.72
CA ARG A 13 -3.98 4.49 4.78
C ARG A 13 -4.40 4.85 6.22
N LYS A 14 -4.00 4.03 7.18
CA LYS A 14 -4.37 4.22 8.60
C LYS A 14 -3.72 5.46 9.20
N THR A 15 -2.47 5.78 8.88
CA THR A 15 -1.79 6.99 9.39
C THR A 15 -2.47 8.27 8.92
N LYS A 16 -3.07 8.27 7.72
CA LYS A 16 -3.91 9.39 7.23
C LYS A 16 -5.36 9.34 7.73
N GLY A 17 -5.77 8.33 8.49
CA GLY A 17 -7.15 8.16 8.96
C GLY A 17 -8.17 7.81 7.86
N PHE A 18 -7.71 7.37 6.69
CA PHE A 18 -8.58 7.11 5.55
C PHE A 18 -9.31 5.77 5.66
N ARG A 19 -10.57 5.73 5.21
CA ARG A 19 -11.32 4.47 5.06
C ARG A 19 -10.95 3.79 3.75
N GLN A 20 -11.04 2.45 3.69
CA GLN A 20 -10.76 1.69 2.46
C GLN A 20 -11.61 2.16 1.28
N TYR A 21 -12.89 2.47 1.51
CA TYR A 21 -13.78 2.99 0.47
C TYR A 21 -13.29 4.32 -0.10
N PHE A 22 -12.80 5.23 0.75
CA PHE A 22 -12.26 6.53 0.31
C PHE A 22 -11.09 6.36 -0.65
N VAL A 23 -10.11 5.51 -0.30
CA VAL A 23 -8.96 5.26 -1.17
C VAL A 23 -9.40 4.53 -2.44
N ALA A 24 -10.25 3.51 -2.34
CA ALA A 24 -10.75 2.79 -3.52
C ALA A 24 -11.43 3.74 -4.53
N SER A 25 -12.26 4.67 -4.05
CA SER A 25 -12.88 5.70 -4.89
C SER A 25 -11.84 6.61 -5.56
N ARG A 26 -10.79 7.02 -4.83
CA ARG A 26 -9.73 7.87 -5.39
C ARG A 26 -8.88 7.16 -6.45
N MET A 27 -8.78 5.84 -6.32
CA MET A 27 -8.03 4.93 -7.20
C MET A 27 -8.88 4.36 -8.34
N ALA A 28 -10.14 4.78 -8.48
CA ALA A 28 -11.10 4.26 -9.47
C ALA A 28 -11.24 2.72 -9.47
N VAL A 29 -11.16 2.10 -8.28
CA VAL A 29 -11.36 0.65 -8.11
C VAL A 29 -12.47 0.35 -7.11
N SER A 30 -12.96 -0.90 -7.11
CA SER A 30 -13.92 -1.35 -6.11
C SER A 30 -13.28 -1.40 -4.71
N ARG A 31 -14.07 -1.17 -3.65
CA ARG A 31 -13.59 -1.34 -2.27
C ARG A 31 -13.02 -2.77 -2.02
N PRO A 32 -13.66 -3.87 -2.49
CA PRO A 32 -13.07 -5.20 -2.39
C PRO A 32 -11.70 -5.33 -3.06
N THR A 33 -11.50 -4.69 -4.22
CA THR A 33 -10.19 -4.67 -4.93
C THR A 33 -9.12 -4.06 -4.04
N TYR A 34 -9.38 -2.85 -3.51
CA TYR A 34 -8.43 -2.17 -2.63
C TYR A 34 -8.18 -2.95 -1.33
N ALA A 35 -9.23 -3.51 -0.71
CA ALA A 35 -9.09 -4.38 0.45
C ALA A 35 -8.33 -5.69 0.15
N GLY A 36 -8.33 -6.13 -1.11
CA GLY A 36 -7.51 -7.23 -1.61
C GLY A 36 -6.03 -6.85 -1.69
N TRP A 37 -5.71 -5.65 -2.16
CA TRP A 37 -4.35 -5.12 -2.16
C TRP A 37 -3.76 -5.06 -0.75
N GLU A 38 -4.51 -4.57 0.24
CA GLU A 38 -4.05 -4.51 1.64
C GLU A 38 -3.78 -5.90 2.28
N LYS A 39 -4.21 -6.98 1.61
CA LYS A 39 -4.06 -8.37 2.06
C LYS A 39 -3.19 -9.20 1.11
N ASP A 40 -2.48 -8.55 0.19
CA ASP A 40 -1.62 -9.20 -0.82
C ASP A 40 -2.36 -10.24 -1.70
N ARG A 41 -3.69 -10.08 -1.86
CA ARG A 41 -4.54 -10.91 -2.75
C ARG A 41 -4.66 -10.34 -4.16
N GLY A 42 -3.87 -9.31 -4.45
CA GLY A 42 -3.74 -8.62 -5.72
C GLY A 42 -2.67 -7.55 -5.57
N CYS A 43 -2.19 -7.03 -6.67
CA CYS A 43 -1.17 -5.97 -6.68
C CYS A 43 -1.73 -4.74 -7.41
N PRO A 44 -1.59 -3.53 -6.86
CA PRO A 44 -1.80 -2.32 -7.65
C PRO A 44 -0.78 -2.26 -8.79
N SER A 45 -1.16 -1.68 -9.93
CA SER A 45 -0.22 -1.40 -11.01
C SER A 45 0.79 -0.31 -10.59
N PHE A 46 1.87 -0.16 -11.35
CA PHE A 46 2.85 0.92 -11.11
C PHE A 46 2.19 2.31 -11.10
N ILE A 47 1.25 2.58 -12.03
CA ILE A 47 0.50 3.83 -12.08
C ILE A 47 -0.32 4.02 -10.79
N GLN A 48 -0.96 2.96 -10.30
CA GLN A 48 -1.74 3.02 -9.06
C GLN A 48 -0.84 3.22 -7.83
N ILE A 49 0.39 2.68 -7.84
CA ILE A 49 1.37 2.97 -6.78
C ILE A 49 1.75 4.44 -6.81
N TYR A 50 2.03 5.00 -8.00
CA TYR A 50 2.34 6.41 -8.16
C TYR A 50 1.20 7.31 -7.63
N GLU A 51 -0.05 6.99 -7.97
CA GLU A 51 -1.22 7.71 -7.44
C GLU A 51 -1.37 7.59 -5.92
N LEU A 52 -1.06 6.41 -5.34
CA LEU A 52 -1.09 6.21 -3.89
C LEU A 52 -0.06 7.07 -3.17
N VAL A 53 1.19 7.15 -3.67
CA VAL A 53 2.20 7.98 -3.02
C VAL A 53 1.83 9.47 -3.07
N GLN A 54 1.22 9.92 -4.18
CA GLN A 54 0.67 11.27 -4.28
C GLN A 54 -0.50 11.48 -3.30
N LEU A 55 -1.43 10.53 -3.19
CA LEU A 55 -2.55 10.60 -2.25
C LEU A 55 -2.08 10.66 -0.79
N TYR A 56 -1.01 9.94 -0.46
CA TYR A 56 -0.44 9.93 0.88
C TYR A 56 0.57 11.04 1.13
N ASN A 57 0.87 11.87 0.12
CA ASN A 57 1.84 12.96 0.20
C ASN A 57 3.19 12.46 0.74
N ILE A 58 3.71 11.40 0.12
CA ILE A 58 5.03 10.82 0.36
C ILE A 58 5.77 10.68 -0.97
N SER A 59 7.09 10.52 -0.93
CA SER A 59 7.89 10.25 -2.13
C SER A 59 7.90 8.76 -2.49
N MET A 60 8.33 8.44 -3.72
CA MET A 60 8.53 7.05 -4.14
C MET A 60 9.66 6.38 -3.35
N GLU A 61 10.69 7.14 -2.99
CA GLU A 61 11.82 6.68 -2.17
C GLU A 61 11.34 6.33 -0.76
N GLU A 62 10.54 7.20 -0.12
CA GLU A 62 9.93 6.93 1.19
C GLU A 62 9.07 5.66 1.14
N PHE A 63 8.25 5.51 0.10
CA PHE A 63 7.42 4.33 -0.11
C PHE A 63 8.26 3.04 -0.24
N THR A 64 9.34 3.11 -1.03
CA THR A 64 10.24 1.97 -1.25
C THR A 64 10.98 1.59 0.02
N TYR A 65 11.44 2.57 0.79
CA TYR A 65 12.06 2.33 2.10
C TYR A 65 11.08 1.60 3.05
N MET A 66 9.83 2.05 3.15
CA MET A 66 8.82 1.38 3.98
C MET A 66 8.53 -0.06 3.51
N LEU A 67 8.52 -0.29 2.18
CA LEU A 67 8.36 -1.63 1.62
C LEU A 67 9.53 -2.54 2.02
N GLU A 68 10.76 -2.05 1.92
CA GLU A 68 11.95 -2.82 2.31
C GLU A 68 11.90 -3.17 3.80
N GLU A 69 11.59 -2.20 4.67
CA GLU A 69 11.44 -2.42 6.11
C GLU A 69 10.37 -3.48 6.42
N ASP A 70 9.20 -3.41 5.77
CA ASP A 70 8.10 -4.37 5.97
C ASP A 70 8.41 -5.78 5.45
N ASN A 71 9.38 -5.92 4.55
CA ASN A 71 9.77 -7.20 3.93
C ASN A 71 11.11 -7.74 4.46
N LYS A 72 11.73 -7.07 5.45
CA LYS A 72 12.92 -7.63 6.12
C LYS A 72 12.56 -8.97 6.77
N PRO A 73 13.40 -9.99 6.65
CA PRO A 73 13.19 -11.23 7.40
C PRO A 73 13.22 -10.91 8.89
N ASP A 74 12.22 -11.37 9.63
CA ASP A 74 12.21 -11.31 11.09
C ASP A 74 13.52 -11.93 11.60
N GLN A 75 14.42 -11.10 12.13
CA GLN A 75 15.71 -11.55 12.65
C GLN A 75 15.61 -12.21 14.04
N ASN A 76 14.39 -12.38 14.56
CA ASN A 76 14.09 -13.04 15.85
C ASN A 76 13.24 -14.30 15.66
N ARG A 77 13.81 -15.35 15.04
CA ARG A 77 13.29 -16.72 15.13
C ARG A 77 14.31 -17.65 15.75
#